data_AF-A0A969BSC0-F1
#
_entry.id   AF-A0A969BSC0-F1
#
_cell.length_a   1.000
_cell.length_b   1.000
_cell.length_c   1.000
_cell.angle_alpha   90.00
_cell.angle_beta   90.00
_cell.angle_gamma   90.00
#
_symmetry.space_group_name_H-M   'P 1'
#
loop_
_entity.id
_entity.type
_entity.pdbx_description
1 polymer ?
#
loop_
_entity_poly.entity_id
_entity_poly.type
_entity_poly.pdbx_seq_one_letter_code
_entity_poly.pdbx_strand_id
1 'polypeptide(L)'
;MVVGDGLNDAPALAEGDLGIAMGALGNDVTVHTSDVALMSNDLRRLPDLLLLSAKTVGIINQNLLCGFAFIIAAITLSTLGFVNPIAAAFFHEFSAFFVIFNSARLLRFDGMETPAHNSPAETNEQPLPA
;
A
#
# COMPACT_ATOMS: atom_id res chain seq x y z
N MET A 1 -0.46 14.07 -8.30
CA MET A 1 0.54 13.60 -7.31
C MET A 1 1.63 14.64 -7.18
N VAL A 2 1.87 15.11 -5.97
CA VAL A 2 2.91 16.11 -5.62
C VAL A 2 3.81 15.49 -4.56
N VAL A 3 5.12 15.68 -4.69
CA VAL A 3 6.12 15.20 -3.72
C VAL A 3 6.87 16.41 -3.19
N GLY A 4 7.05 16.52 -1.87
CA GLY A 4 7.73 17.65 -1.23
C GLY A 4 8.45 17.22 0.05
N ASP A 5 9.39 18.03 0.51
CA ASP A 5 10.18 17.76 1.72
C ASP A 5 10.15 18.93 2.73
N GLY A 6 9.70 20.11 2.28
CA GLY A 6 9.82 21.38 3.00
C GLY A 6 8.50 22.11 3.27
N LEU A 7 8.51 23.02 4.25
CA LEU A 7 7.40 23.92 4.58
C LEU A 7 6.85 24.66 3.35
N ASN A 8 7.72 25.01 2.41
CA ASN A 8 7.37 25.72 1.18
C ASN A 8 6.54 24.87 0.21
N ASP A 9 6.65 23.54 0.29
CA ASP A 9 5.91 22.61 -0.56
C ASP A 9 4.53 22.27 0.02
N ALA A 10 4.29 22.61 1.29
CA ALA A 10 3.04 22.29 1.98
C ALA A 10 1.77 22.80 1.27
N PRO A 11 1.73 24.02 0.70
CA PRO A 11 0.57 24.45 -0.10
C PRO A 11 0.35 23.58 -1.35
N ALA A 12 1.44 23.17 -2.02
CA ALA A 12 1.37 22.33 -3.20
C ALA A 12 0.96 20.89 -2.87
N LEU A 13 1.41 20.36 -1.72
CA LEU A 13 0.98 19.06 -1.19
C LEU A 13 -0.51 19.05 -0.86
N ALA A 14 -1.04 20.14 -0.30
CA ALA A 14 -2.44 20.27 0.07
C ALA A 14 -3.38 20.45 -1.14
N GLU A 15 -2.91 21.06 -2.23
CA GLU A 15 -3.71 21.21 -3.47
C GLU A 15 -3.64 19.98 -4.40
N GLY A 16 -2.61 19.14 -4.26
CA GLY A 16 -2.45 17.97 -5.12
C GLY A 16 -3.47 16.86 -4.83
N ASP A 17 -3.88 16.11 -5.85
CA ASP A 17 -4.77 14.94 -5.67
C ASP A 17 -4.17 13.82 -4.80
N LEU A 18 -2.84 13.87 -4.60
CA LEU A 18 -2.08 12.96 -3.75
C LEU A 18 -0.78 13.66 -3.35
N GLY A 19 -0.67 14.08 -2.09
CA GLY A 19 0.53 14.69 -1.51
C GLY A 19 1.43 13.64 -0.84
N ILE A 20 2.72 13.62 -1.20
CA ILE A 20 3.71 12.72 -0.62
C ILE A 20 4.82 13.53 0.05
N ALA A 21 4.91 13.48 1.38
CA ALA A 21 6.01 14.09 2.11
C ALA A 21 7.23 13.16 2.16
N MET A 22 8.42 13.70 1.91
CA MET A 22 9.69 13.00 2.11
C MET A 22 10.30 13.34 3.47
N GLY A 23 11.13 12.43 3.99
CA GLY A 23 11.91 12.71 5.18
C GLY A 23 11.04 13.02 6.38
N ALA A 24 10.00 12.22 6.64
CA ALA A 24 8.99 12.48 7.67
C ALA A 24 9.55 12.73 9.08
N LEU A 25 10.80 12.31 9.35
CA LEU A 25 11.52 12.59 10.59
C LEU A 25 12.03 14.04 10.72
N GLY A 26 12.11 14.81 9.64
CA GLY A 26 12.77 16.12 9.59
C GLY A 26 11.84 17.33 9.49
N ASN A 27 10.58 17.17 9.11
CA ASN A 27 9.67 18.30 8.88
C ASN A 27 8.20 17.96 9.15
N ASP A 28 7.69 18.46 10.27
CA ASP A 28 6.35 18.14 10.79
C ASP A 28 5.22 18.75 9.92
N VAL A 29 5.46 19.92 9.32
CA VAL A 29 4.41 20.64 8.57
C VAL A 29 4.05 19.93 7.27
N THR A 30 5.02 19.36 6.56
CA THR A 30 4.75 18.58 5.33
C THR A 30 4.09 17.25 5.62
N VAL A 31 4.46 16.59 6.73
CA VAL A 31 3.86 15.31 7.13
C VAL A 31 2.37 15.47 7.42
N HIS A 32 1.98 16.55 8.09
CA HIS A 32 0.57 16.83 8.40
C HIS A 32 -0.27 17.27 7.20
N THR A 33 0.36 17.75 6.13
CA THR A 33 -0.32 18.22 4.91
C THR A 33 -0.35 17.19 3.79
N SER A 34 0.51 16.17 3.84
CA SER A 34 0.56 15.07 2.88
C SER A 34 -0.38 13.92 3.23
N ASP A 35 -0.87 13.19 2.23
CA ASP A 35 -1.62 11.93 2.41
C ASP A 35 -0.70 10.75 2.77
N VAL A 36 0.55 10.80 2.30
CA VAL A 36 1.54 9.74 2.52
C VAL A 36 2.88 10.33 2.93
N ALA A 37 3.45 9.83 4.02
CA ALA A 37 4.77 10.26 4.51
C ALA A 37 5.81 9.16 4.33
N LEU A 38 6.87 9.44 3.57
CA LEU A 38 8.04 8.59 3.43
C LEU A 38 8.99 8.81 4.61
N MET A 39 9.26 7.74 5.37
CA MET A 39 10.22 7.78 6.48
C MET A 39 11.68 7.95 6.03
N SER A 40 11.96 7.69 4.74
CA SER A 40 13.28 7.87 4.13
C SER A 40 13.31 9.07 3.19
N ASN A 41 14.46 9.70 3.05
CA ASN A 41 14.72 10.71 2.00
C ASN A 41 15.01 10.10 0.62
N ASP A 42 14.84 8.78 0.46
CA ASP A 42 15.16 8.08 -0.77
C ASP A 42 13.96 7.99 -1.72
N LEU A 43 13.98 8.81 -2.79
CA LEU A 43 12.99 8.80 -3.87
C LEU A 43 12.90 7.45 -4.60
N ARG A 44 13.92 6.58 -4.50
CA ARG A 44 13.89 5.24 -5.12
C ARG A 44 12.83 4.33 -4.53
N ARG A 45 12.21 4.70 -3.40
CA ARG A 45 11.09 3.96 -2.78
C ARG A 45 9.71 4.36 -3.34
N LEU A 46 9.64 5.48 -4.05
CA LEU A 46 8.40 5.98 -4.65
C LEU A 46 7.80 5.00 -5.68
N PRO A 47 8.59 4.37 -6.58
CA PRO A 47 8.06 3.35 -7.49
C PRO A 47 7.47 2.14 -6.76
N ASP A 48 8.11 1.68 -5.68
CA ASP A 48 7.63 0.54 -4.89
C ASP A 48 6.28 0.84 -4.23
N LEU A 49 6.12 2.06 -3.69
CA LEU A 49 4.84 2.56 -3.15
C LEU A 49 3.75 2.55 -4.23
N LEU A 50 4.04 3.10 -5.41
CA LEU A 50 3.06 3.13 -6.52
C LEU A 50 2.69 1.71 -7.00
N LEU A 51 3.66 0.81 -7.05
CA LEU A 51 3.46 -0.56 -7.48
C LEU A 51 2.66 -1.37 -6.44
N LEU A 52 2.90 -1.13 -5.15
CA LEU A 52 2.09 -1.67 -4.06
C LEU A 52 0.65 -1.15 -4.14
N SER A 53 0.45 0.16 -4.33
CA SER A 53 -0.87 0.77 -4.50
C SER A 53 -1.64 0.14 -5.67
N ALA A 54 -1.01 0.01 -6.84
CA ALA A 54 -1.63 -0.61 -8.01
C ALA A 54 -2.02 -2.08 -7.76
N LYS A 55 -1.17 -2.85 -7.08
CA LYS A 55 -1.48 -4.24 -6.70
C LYS A 55 -2.65 -4.31 -5.71
N THR A 56 -2.70 -3.41 -4.74
CA THR A 56 -3.81 -3.30 -3.77
C THR A 56 -5.14 -3.08 -4.48
N VAL A 57 -5.20 -2.11 -5.41
CA VAL A 57 -6.41 -1.86 -6.22
C VAL A 57 -6.81 -3.09 -7.05
N GLY A 58 -5.83 -3.78 -7.64
CA GLY A 58 -6.08 -5.03 -8.36
C GLY A 58 -6.76 -6.11 -7.48
N ILE A 59 -6.28 -6.28 -6.25
CA ILE A 59 -6.85 -7.22 -5.28
C ILE A 59 -8.24 -6.78 -4.81
N ILE A 60 -8.45 -5.48 -4.55
CA ILE A 60 -9.77 -4.92 -4.21
C ILE A 60 -10.78 -5.24 -5.30
N ASN A 61 -10.43 -5.00 -6.57
CA ASN A 61 -11.32 -5.28 -7.70
C ASN A 61 -11.65 -6.77 -7.83
N GLN A 62 -10.69 -7.66 -7.58
CA GLN A 62 -10.93 -9.12 -7.54
C GLN A 62 -11.89 -9.51 -6.41
N ASN A 63 -11.67 -8.95 -5.21
CA ASN A 63 -12.52 -9.21 -4.06
C ASN A 63 -13.96 -8.74 -4.30
N LEU A 64 -14.13 -7.55 -4.87
CA LEU A 64 -15.45 -7.02 -5.23
C LEU A 64 -16.13 -7.90 -6.29
N LEU A 65 -15.41 -8.29 -7.35
CA LEU A 65 -15.96 -9.16 -8.39
C LEU A 65 -16.41 -10.50 -7.81
N CYS A 66 -15.59 -11.14 -6.97
CA CYS A 66 -15.95 -12.38 -6.31
C CYS A 66 -17.13 -12.19 -5.35
N GLY A 67 -17.12 -11.14 -4.53
CA GLY A 67 -18.22 -10.85 -3.60
C GLY A 67 -19.55 -10.66 -4.32
N PHE A 68 -19.59 -9.85 -5.37
CA PHE A 68 -20.78 -9.68 -6.20
C PHE A 68 -21.21 -10.99 -6.87
N ALA A 69 -20.26 -11.80 -7.36
CA ALA A 69 -20.57 -13.10 -7.94
C ALA A 69 -21.24 -14.04 -6.92
N PHE A 70 -20.74 -14.11 -5.68
CA PHE A 70 -21.35 -14.92 -4.62
C PHE A 70 -22.76 -14.45 -4.28
N ILE A 71 -22.99 -13.14 -4.14
CA ILE A 71 -24.31 -12.56 -3.84
C ILE A 71 -25.30 -12.90 -4.96
N ILE A 72 -24.93 -12.64 -6.22
CA ILE A 72 -25.79 -12.88 -7.38
C ILE A 72 -26.09 -14.37 -7.53
N ALA A 73 -25.09 -15.24 -7.36
CA ALA A 73 -25.26 -16.69 -7.44
C ALA A 73 -26.18 -17.21 -6.33
N ALA A 74 -25.97 -16.77 -5.09
CA ALA A 74 -26.78 -17.18 -3.94
C ALA A 74 -28.25 -16.79 -4.12
N ILE A 75 -28.53 -15.56 -4.56
CA ILE A 75 -29.89 -15.08 -4.83
C ILE A 75 -30.53 -15.90 -5.96
N THR A 76 -29.84 -16.06 -7.09
CA THR A 76 -30.36 -16.78 -8.27
C THR A 76 -30.66 -18.24 -7.94
N LEU A 77 -29.78 -18.91 -7.21
CA LEU A 77 -29.94 -20.31 -6.86
C LEU A 77 -31.07 -20.52 -5.83
N SER A 78 -31.27 -19.54 -4.94
CA SER A 78 -32.37 -19.49 -3.98
C SER A 78 -33.71 -19.27 -4.66
N THR A 79 -33.81 -18.33 -5.61
CA THR A 79 -35.06 -18.05 -6.33
C THR A 79 -35.49 -19.18 -7.26
N LEU A 80 -34.52 -19.93 -7.82
CA LEU A 80 -34.79 -21.13 -8.61
C LEU A 80 -35.17 -22.36 -7.76
N GLY A 81 -35.09 -22.25 -6.42
CA GLY A 81 -35.45 -23.32 -5.49
C GLY A 81 -34.41 -24.43 -5.33
N PHE A 82 -33.20 -24.27 -5.88
CA PHE A 82 -32.12 -25.25 -5.76
C PHE A 82 -31.48 -25.25 -4.36
N VAL A 83 -31.47 -24.10 -3.67
CA VAL A 83 -30.85 -23.95 -2.34
C VAL A 83 -31.76 -23.16 -1.40
N ASN A 84 -31.91 -23.61 -0.16
CA ASN A 84 -32.66 -22.89 0.87
C ASN A 84 -31.95 -21.56 1.22
N PRO A 85 -32.68 -20.44 1.42
CA PRO A 85 -32.12 -19.17 1.85
C PRO A 85 -31.14 -19.24 3.04
N ILE A 86 -31.40 -20.10 4.03
CA ILE A 86 -30.54 -20.27 5.20
C ILE A 86 -29.19 -20.87 4.80
N ALA A 87 -29.20 -21.88 3.94
CA ALA A 87 -27.96 -22.50 3.44
C ALA A 87 -27.18 -21.52 2.55
N ALA A 88 -27.87 -20.76 1.70
CA ALA A 88 -27.27 -19.73 0.86
C ALA A 88 -26.58 -18.64 1.70
N ALA A 89 -27.20 -18.19 2.79
CA ALA A 89 -26.60 -17.23 3.72
C ALA A 89 -25.32 -17.77 4.39
N PHE A 90 -25.31 -19.05 4.77
CA PHE A 90 -24.12 -19.71 5.32
C PHE A 90 -22.94 -19.73 4.33
N PHE A 91 -23.21 -20.08 3.06
CA PHE A 91 -22.18 -20.07 2.01
C PHE A 91 -21.67 -18.66 1.70
N HIS A 92 -22.55 -17.66 1.74
CA HIS A 92 -22.16 -16.26 1.59
C HIS A 92 -21.20 -15.84 2.70
N GLU A 93 -21.45 -16.21 3.95
CA GLU A 93 -20.54 -15.92 5.06
C GLU A 93 -19.18 -16.61 4.86
N PHE A 94 -19.18 -17.83 4.33
CA PHE A 94 -17.94 -18.55 4.03
C PHE A 94 -17.09 -17.87 2.93
N SER A 95 -17.72 -17.10 2.03
CA SER A 95 -16.99 -16.37 0.99
C SER A 95 -16.05 -15.29 1.54
N ALA A 96 -16.28 -14.81 2.78
CA ALA A 96 -15.40 -13.86 3.44
C ALA A 96 -13.98 -14.43 3.60
N PHE A 97 -13.85 -15.73 3.90
CA PHE A 97 -12.55 -16.39 4.00
C PHE A 97 -11.78 -16.32 2.68
N PHE A 98 -12.47 -16.51 1.54
CA PHE A 98 -11.84 -16.40 0.23
C PHE A 98 -11.28 -15.00 -0.01
N VAL A 99 -12.07 -13.97 0.29
CA VAL A 99 -11.65 -12.56 0.20
C VAL A 99 -10.45 -12.27 1.10
N ILE A 100 -10.46 -12.78 2.34
CA ILE A 100 -9.35 -12.65 3.28
C ILE A 100 -8.08 -13.29 2.73
N PHE A 101 -8.14 -14.53 2.24
CA PHE A 101 -6.99 -15.21 1.66
C PHE A 101 -6.46 -14.51 0.41
N ASN A 102 -7.34 -14.00 -0.46
CA ASN A 102 -6.92 -13.24 -1.63
C ASN A 102 -6.23 -11.92 -1.22
N SER A 103 -6.72 -11.27 -0.17
CA SER A 103 -6.14 -10.05 0.38
C SER A 103 -4.78 -10.29 1.03
N ALA A 104 -4.62 -11.42 1.74
CA ALA A 104 -3.37 -11.83 2.38
C ALA A 104 -2.23 -12.03 1.37
N ARG A 105 -2.52 -12.28 0.09
CA ARG A 105 -1.51 -12.33 -0.98
C ARG A 105 -0.69 -11.04 -1.09
N LEU A 106 -1.28 -9.89 -0.74
CA LEU A 106 -0.60 -8.60 -0.74
C LEU A 106 0.55 -8.53 0.28
N LEU A 107 0.47 -9.31 1.38
CA LEU A 107 1.52 -9.37 2.40
C LEU A 107 2.83 -9.97 1.90
N ARG A 108 2.79 -10.67 0.75
CA ARG A 108 3.98 -11.26 0.10
C ARG A 108 4.68 -10.27 -0.84
N PHE A 109 4.36 -8.98 -0.73
CA PHE A 109 4.98 -7.95 -1.53
C PHE A 109 6.37 -7.59 -1.00
N ASP A 110 7.43 -8.05 -1.68
CA ASP A 110 8.84 -7.87 -1.28
C ASP A 110 9.45 -6.51 -1.68
N GLY A 111 8.66 -5.51 -2.10
CA GLY A 111 9.17 -4.22 -2.60
C GLY A 111 9.73 -3.28 -1.53
N MET A 112 10.38 -3.78 -0.48
CA MET A 112 10.95 -2.97 0.61
C MET A 112 12.44 -3.22 0.91
N GLU A 113 13.11 -4.12 0.20
CA GLU A 113 14.56 -4.32 0.37
C GLU A 113 15.37 -3.57 -0.70
N THR A 114 15.70 -2.30 -0.42
CA THR A 114 16.87 -1.66 -1.06
C THR A 114 18.11 -2.01 -0.23
N PRO A 115 19.21 -2.49 -0.83
CA PRO A 115 20.40 -2.93 -0.10
C PRO A 115 20.91 -1.81 0.82
N ALA A 116 21.16 -2.13 2.09
CA ALA A 116 21.88 -1.26 3.00
C ALA A 116 23.17 -0.79 2.31
N HIS A 117 23.33 0.51 2.14
CA HIS A 117 24.58 1.07 1.67
C HIS A 117 25.62 0.85 2.78
N ASN A 118 26.35 -0.27 2.68
CA ASN A 118 27.57 -0.48 3.44
C ASN A 118 28.55 0.61 2.99
N SER A 119 28.69 1.66 3.79
CA SER A 119 29.79 2.60 3.64
C SER A 119 31.07 1.90 4.12
N PRO A 120 32.12 1.71 3.30
CA PRO A 120 33.39 1.23 3.81
C PRO A 120 33.92 2.27 4.79
N ALA A 121 34.27 1.82 6.00
CA ALA A 121 34.93 2.63 7.01
C ALA A 121 36.14 3.37 6.39
N GLU A 122 36.16 4.70 6.52
CA GLU A 122 37.35 5.50 6.31
C GLU A 122 38.41 5.09 7.35
N THR A 123 39.27 4.13 6.99
CA THR A 123 40.55 3.93 7.66
C THR A 123 41.52 4.96 7.10
N ASN A 124 41.45 6.18 7.65
CA ASN A 124 42.45 7.22 7.39
C ASN A 124 43.71 6.91 8.21
N GLU A 125 44.56 6.05 7.67
CA GLU A 125 45.95 5.91 8.11
C GLU A 125 46.81 6.97 7.40
N GLN A 126 47.18 8.03 8.11
CA GLN A 126 48.40 8.78 7.76
C GLN A 126 48.95 9.52 8.98
N PRO A 127 50.10 9.08 9.55
CA PRO A 127 50.81 9.88 10.55
C PRO A 127 51.55 11.03 9.85
N LEU A 128 51.48 12.24 10.43
CA LEU A 128 52.26 13.41 9.98
C LEU A 128 53.77 13.10 10.00
N PRO A 129 54.55 13.49 8.97
CA PRO A 129 56.01 13.50 9.07
C PRO A 129 56.47 14.58 10.06
N ALA A 130 57.47 14.20 10.87
CA ALA A 130 58.09 14.98 11.95
C ALA A 130 58.90 16.19 11.46
#